data_AF-A0A2T6KCD9-F1
#
_entry.id   AF-A0A2T6KCD9-F1
#
_cell.length_a   1.000
_cell.length_b   1.000
_cell.length_c   1.000
_cell.angle_alpha   90.00
_cell.angle_beta   90.00
_cell.angle_gamma   90.00
#
_symmetry.space_group_name_H-M   'P 1'
#
loop_
_entity.id
_entity.type
_entity.pdbx_description
1 polymer ?
#
loop_
_entity_poly.entity_id
_entity_poly.type
_entity_poly.pdbx_seq_one_letter_code
_entity_poly.pdbx_strand_id
1 'polypeptide(L)' 'MTITTLYKDVDRQTLTIHGHLSKQEIASFKRDGWRYKQPNVNKIGIPVHIQKPRRK' A
#
# COMPACT_ATOMS: atom_id res chain seq x y z
N MET A 1 -8.45 19.46 5.09
CA MET A 1 -8.07 18.09 5.50
C MET A 1 -7.20 17.49 4.42
N THR A 2 -6.12 16.81 4.77
CA THR A 2 -5.20 16.23 3.77
C THR A 2 -5.74 14.88 3.32
N ILE A 3 -5.85 14.69 2.02
CA ILE A 3 -6.19 13.39 1.44
C ILE A 3 -5.08 12.40 1.78
N THR A 4 -5.47 11.26 2.33
CA THR A 4 -4.57 10.20 2.76
C THR A 4 -4.78 8.96 1.90
N THR A 5 -3.68 8.37 1.45
CA THR A 5 -3.71 7.09 0.73
C THR A 5 -3.02 6.02 1.57
N LEU A 6 -3.68 4.87 1.73
CA LEU A 6 -3.19 3.71 2.45
C LEU A 6 -3.29 2.47 1.55
N TYR A 7 -2.37 1.54 1.77
CA TYR A 7 -2.23 0.32 0.99
C TYR A 7 -2.12 -0.91 1.90
N LYS A 8 -2.69 -2.03 1.47
CA LYS A 8 -2.59 -3.33 2.16
C LYS A 8 -2.37 -4.43 1.13
N ASP A 9 -1.49 -5.38 1.44
CA ASP A 9 -1.30 -6.59 0.64
C ASP A 9 -2.18 -7.70 1.24
N VAL A 10 -3.05 -8.28 0.43
CA VAL A 10 -3.95 -9.38 0.79
C VAL A 10 -3.96 -10.38 -0.36
N ASP A 11 -3.57 -11.63 -0.11
CA ASP A 11 -3.60 -12.71 -1.11
C ASP A 11 -2.94 -12.36 -2.46
N ARG A 12 -1.77 -11.69 -2.41
CA ARG A 12 -1.01 -11.21 -3.59
C ARG A 12 -1.74 -10.11 -4.39
N GLN A 13 -2.78 -9.52 -3.84
CA GLN A 13 -3.46 -8.34 -4.36
C GLN A 13 -3.16 -7.12 -3.48
N THR A 14 -2.97 -5.97 -4.12
CA THR A 14 -2.79 -4.69 -3.40
C THR A 14 -4.13 -3.97 -3.31
N LEU A 15 -4.66 -3.86 -2.10
CA LEU A 15 -5.82 -3.03 -1.80
C LEU A 15 -5.37 -1.59 -1.53
N THR A 16 -6.15 -0.62 -2.01
CA THR A 16 -5.88 0.80 -1.86
C THR A 16 -7.10 1.52 -1.29
N ILE A 17 -6.89 2.34 -0.27
CA ILE A 17 -7.90 3.27 0.26
C ILE A 17 -7.37 4.69 0.07
N HIS A 18 -8.20 5.56 -0.50
CA HIS A 18 -7.88 6.96 -0.76
C HIS A 18 -9.03 7.85 -0.28
N GLY A 19 -8.75 8.78 0.62
CA GLY A 19 -9.79 9.69 1.10
C GLY A 19 -9.37 10.60 2.26
N HIS A 20 -10.34 11.33 2.79
CA HIS A 20 -10.18 12.15 3.99
C HIS A 20 -10.23 11.26 5.23
N LEU A 21 -9.11 10.66 5.59
CA LEU A 21 -9.01 9.79 6.76
C LEU A 21 -8.65 10.60 8.00
N SER A 22 -9.42 10.39 9.07
CA SER A 22 -9.15 10.93 10.39
C SER A 22 -7.93 10.24 11.01
N LYS A 23 -7.27 10.90 11.99
CA LYS A 23 -6.14 10.30 12.72
C LYS A 23 -6.49 8.95 13.36
N GLN A 24 -7.72 8.81 13.86
CA GLN A 24 -8.21 7.55 14.43
C GLN A 24 -8.36 6.45 13.37
N GLU A 25 -8.97 6.76 12.22
CA GLU A 25 -9.14 5.82 11.11
C GLU A 25 -7.78 5.33 10.61
N ILE A 26 -6.84 6.25 10.40
CA ILE A 26 -5.45 5.93 10.04
C ILE A 26 -4.81 4.99 11.06
N ALA A 27 -4.99 5.23 12.37
CA ALA A 27 -4.43 4.39 13.41
C ALA A 27 -5.05 2.99 13.43
N SER A 28 -6.35 2.88 13.15
CA SER A 28 -7.05 1.60 13.01
C SER A 28 -6.57 0.84 11.78
N PHE A 29 -6.49 1.49 10.62
CA PHE A 29 -5.95 0.89 9.40
C PHE A 29 -4.50 0.43 9.59
N LYS A 30 -3.64 1.22 10.24
CA LYS A 30 -2.27 0.78 10.56
C LYS A 30 -2.22 -0.47 11.43
N ARG A 31 -3.11 -0.57 12.43
CA ARG A 31 -3.23 -1.78 13.28
C ARG A 31 -3.67 -3.00 12.47
N ASP A 32 -4.53 -2.79 11.48
CA ASP A 32 -5.01 -3.82 10.55
C ASP A 32 -3.98 -4.16 9.43
N GLY A 33 -2.81 -3.53 9.45
CA GLY A 33 -1.70 -3.83 8.53
C GLY A 33 -1.58 -2.89 7.31
N TRP A 34 -2.40 -1.83 7.24
CA TRP A 34 -2.32 -0.83 6.18
C TRP A 34 -1.12 0.10 6.35
N ARG A 35 -0.53 0.55 5.23
CA ARG A 35 0.67 1.38 5.20
C ARG A 35 0.54 2.52 4.19
N TYR A 36 1.22 3.64 4.44
CA TYR A 36 1.24 4.78 3.49
C TYR A 36 2.04 4.51 2.22
N LYS A 37 2.99 3.57 2.27
CA LYS A 37 3.78 3.18 1.10
C LYS A 37 3.11 1.98 0.45
N GLN A 38 2.97 2.03 -0.87
CA GLN A 38 2.56 0.85 -1.64
C GLN A 38 3.49 -0.31 -1.28
N PRO A 39 2.96 -1.43 -0.75
CA PRO A 39 3.73 -2.65 -0.67
C PRO A 39 4.09 -3.03 -2.11
N ASN A 40 5.35 -3.33 -2.35
CA ASN A 40 5.86 -3.77 -3.65
C ASN A 40 6.00 -2.73 -4.75
N VAL A 41 6.35 -1.47 -4.48
CA VAL A 41 6.90 -0.58 -5.52
C VAL A 41 8.36 -0.20 -5.25
N ASN A 42 9.18 -0.15 -6.30
CA ASN A 42 10.55 0.37 -6.19
C ASN A 42 10.52 1.90 -5.94
N LYS A 43 11.68 2.52 -5.72
CA LYS A 43 11.80 3.97 -5.46
C LYS A 43 11.19 4.88 -6.53
N ILE A 44 10.84 4.34 -7.69
CA ILE A 44 10.30 5.04 -8.88
C ILE A 44 8.80 4.72 -9.06
N GLY A 45 8.17 3.99 -8.13
CA GLY A 45 6.74 3.69 -8.18
C GLY A 45 6.37 2.50 -9.08
N ILE A 46 7.35 1.70 -9.53
CA ILE A 46 7.10 0.53 -10.38
C ILE A 46 6.82 -0.71 -9.51
N PRO A 47 5.73 -1.45 -9.75
CA PRO A 47 5.44 -2.70 -9.04
C PRO A 47 6.58 -3.73 -9.16
N VAL A 48 7.21 -4.06 -8.03
CA VAL A 48 8.30 -5.05 -7.90
C VAL A 48 7.81 -6.47 -8.23
N HIS A 49 6.51 -6.75 -8.11
CA HIS A 49 5.93 -8.05 -8.49
C HIS A 49 6.03 -8.38 -9.99
N ILE A 50 6.20 -7.38 -10.87
CA ILE A 50 6.43 -7.59 -12.32
C ILE A 50 7.88 -8.04 -12.57
N GLN A 51 8.79 -7.77 -11.63
CA GLN A 51 10.18 -8.22 -11.67
C GLN A 51 10.30 -9.63 -11.08
N LYS A 52 9.53 -10.60 -11.58
CA LYS A 52 9.95 -12.00 -11.41
C LYS A 52 11.33 -12.12 -12.06
N PRO A 53 12.35 -12.68 -11.38
CA PRO A 53 13.63 -12.89 -12.01
C PRO A 53 13.41 -13.78 -13.24
N ARG A 54 13.92 -13.35 -14.41
CA ARG A 54 14.14 -14.26 -15.54
C ARG A 54 14.91 -15.44 -14.98
N ARG A 55 14.23 -16.58 -14.80
CA ARG A 55 14.93 -17.84 -14.54
C ARG A 55 15.81 -18.08 -15.75
N LYS A 56 17.10 -18.21 -15.45
CA LYS A 56 18.19 -18.53 -16.38
C LYS A 56 17.90 -19.83 -17.11
#